data_AF-A0A0Q8NYT7-F1
#
_entry.id   AF-A0A0Q8NYT7-F1
#
_cell.length_a   1.000
_cell.length_b   1.000
_cell.length_c   1.000
_cell.angle_alpha   90.00
_cell.angle_beta   90.00
_cell.angle_gamma   90.00
#
_symmetry.space_group_name_H-M   'P 1'
#
loop_
_entity.id
_entity.type
_entity.pdbx_description
1 polymer ?
#
loop_
_entity_poly.entity_id
_entity_poly.type
_entity_poly.pdbx_seq_one_letter_code
_entity_poly.pdbx_strand_id
1 'polypeptide(L)'
;MLDEKLDALAQMMAEHMARPFPPGFRGLDIEGRDMVMLDSDAYAYAACVHEDLLSEQAHARLTRLTSAFGKVLPAIDDEYAAKYYTHLHNMVVLSAEIENQRQQTR
;
A
#
# COMPACT_ATOMS: atom_id res chain seq x y z
N MET A 1 -6.88 -15.41 12.40
CA MET A 1 -5.52 -15.22 11.84
C MET A 1 -5.56 -14.62 10.44
N LEU A 2 -6.00 -15.34 9.39
CA LEU A 2 -6.10 -14.76 8.04
C LEU A 2 -7.32 -13.83 7.88
N ASP A 3 -8.48 -14.27 8.35
CA ASP A 3 -9.71 -13.47 8.32
C ASP A 3 -9.57 -12.14 9.08
N GLU A 4 -8.97 -12.18 10.28
CA GLU A 4 -8.65 -10.97 11.06
C GLU A 4 -7.74 -10.00 10.32
N LYS A 5 -6.79 -10.50 9.51
CA LYS A 5 -5.92 -9.66 8.68
C LYS A 5 -6.67 -9.08 7.48
N LEU A 6 -7.60 -9.83 6.89
CA LEU A 6 -8.47 -9.34 5.82
C LEU A 6 -9.41 -8.24 6.35
N ASP A 7 -10.00 -8.44 7.53
CA ASP A 7 -10.83 -7.42 8.20
C ASP A 7 -10.02 -6.15 8.50
N ALA A 8 -8.80 -6.31 9.04
CA ALA A 8 -7.89 -5.19 9.28
C ALA A 8 -7.51 -4.46 7.97
N LEU A 9 -7.25 -5.21 6.89
CA LEU A 9 -6.96 -4.62 5.58
C LEU A 9 -8.16 -3.83 5.04
N ALA A 10 -9.38 -4.39 5.15
CA ALA A 10 -10.60 -3.72 4.75
C ALA A 10 -10.82 -2.42 5.53
N GLN A 11 -10.57 -2.43 6.85
CA GLN A 11 -10.62 -1.23 7.68
C GLN A 11 -9.60 -0.18 7.21
N MET A 12 -8.35 -0.57 6.98
CA MET A 12 -7.31 0.35 6.50
C MET A 12 -7.65 0.96 5.14
N MET A 13 -8.24 0.18 4.23
CA MET A 13 -8.71 0.67 2.93
C MET A 13 -9.83 1.70 3.10
N ALA A 14 -10.82 1.43 3.96
CA ALA A 14 -11.89 2.37 4.25
C ALA A 14 -11.37 3.67 4.87
N GLU A 15 -10.46 3.58 5.84
CA GLU A 15 -9.79 4.73 6.44
C GLU A 15 -8.98 5.55 5.43
N HIS A 16 -8.34 4.88 4.47
CA HIS A 16 -7.58 5.53 3.41
C HIS A 16 -8.51 6.31 2.47
N MET A 17 -9.61 5.70 2.01
CA MET A 17 -10.60 6.33 1.14
C MET A 17 -11.30 7.53 1.80
N ALA A 18 -11.37 7.57 3.13
CA ALA A 18 -11.91 8.70 3.87
C ALA A 18 -10.93 9.89 3.99
N ARG A 19 -9.64 9.70 3.68
CA ARG A 19 -8.61 10.74 3.78
C ARG A 19 -8.49 11.50 2.45
N PRO A 20 -8.44 12.83 2.45
CA PRO A 20 -8.16 13.57 1.24
C PRO A 20 -6.72 13.34 0.77
N PHE A 21 -6.52 13.15 -0.53
CA PHE A 21 -5.17 13.06 -1.08
C PHE A 21 -4.36 14.35 -0.78
N PRO A 22 -3.07 14.27 -0.38
CA PRO A 22 -2.26 15.43 -0.06
C PRO A 22 -2.16 16.39 -1.26
N PRO A 23 -2.69 17.64 -1.17
CA PRO A 23 -2.90 18.47 -2.36
C PRO A 23 -1.60 18.85 -3.09
N GLY A 24 -0.49 19.01 -2.36
CA GLY A 24 0.83 19.32 -2.92
C GLY A 24 1.56 18.14 -3.58
N PHE A 25 0.98 16.93 -3.53
CA PHE A 25 1.61 15.71 -4.03
C PHE A 25 1.06 15.28 -5.40
N ARG A 26 0.14 16.05 -5.99
CA ARG A 26 -0.37 15.77 -7.34
C ARG A 26 0.68 16.13 -8.38
N GLY A 27 1.12 15.15 -9.16
CA GLY A 27 2.19 15.31 -10.15
C GLY A 27 3.57 15.53 -9.54
N LEU A 28 3.72 15.32 -8.23
CA LEU A 28 5.01 15.34 -7.56
C LEU A 28 5.72 14.01 -7.81
N ASP A 29 7.00 14.08 -8.17
CA ASP A 29 7.89 12.93 -8.22
C ASP A 29 8.84 12.98 -7.02
N ILE A 30 8.91 11.87 -6.27
CA ILE A 30 9.86 11.69 -5.17
C ILE A 30 10.61 10.38 -5.43
N GLU A 31 11.95 10.43 -5.43
CA GLU A 31 12.79 9.24 -5.66
C GLU A 31 12.45 8.50 -6.97
N GLY A 32 12.05 9.23 -8.03
CA GLY A 32 11.65 8.65 -9.32
C GLY A 32 10.28 7.98 -9.29
N ARG A 33 9.43 8.34 -8.32
CA ARG A 33 8.07 7.83 -8.15
C ARG A 33 7.08 8.98 -8.21
N ASP A 34 6.19 8.93 -9.20
CA ASP A 34 4.98 9.73 -9.19
C ASP A 34 4.12 9.32 -7.99
N MET A 35 3.78 10.31 -7.18
CA MET A 35 3.11 10.10 -5.90
C MET A 35 1.63 9.69 -6.07
N VAL A 36 0.98 10.10 -7.16
CA VAL A 36 -0.39 9.67 -7.49
C VAL A 36 -0.40 8.21 -7.95
N MET A 37 0.58 7.82 -8.76
CA MET A 37 0.76 6.43 -9.19
C MET A 37 1.12 5.52 -8.01
N LEU A 38 1.97 5.97 -7.10
CA LEU A 38 2.34 5.21 -5.90
C LEU A 38 1.12 4.94 -5.00
N ASP A 39 0.28 5.95 -4.79
CA ASP A 39 -1.00 5.84 -4.07
C ASP A 39 -1.96 4.86 -4.77
N SER A 40 -2.18 5.05 -6.07
CA SER A 40 -3.09 4.24 -6.87
C SER A 40 -2.65 2.77 -6.92
N ASP A 41 -1.36 2.51 -7.16
CA ASP A 41 -0.81 1.16 -7.18
C ASP A 41 -0.99 0.49 -5.81
N ALA A 42 -0.64 1.18 -4.71
CA ALA A 42 -0.77 0.65 -3.37
C ALA A 42 -2.20 0.27 -3.00
N TYR A 43 -3.15 1.14 -3.31
CA TYR A 43 -4.57 0.84 -3.07
C TYR A 43 -5.07 -0.30 -3.96
N ALA A 44 -4.72 -0.31 -5.25
CA ALA A 44 -5.14 -1.37 -6.17
C ALA A 44 -4.60 -2.74 -5.73
N TYR A 45 -3.34 -2.83 -5.28
CA TYR A 45 -2.81 -4.09 -4.76
C TYR A 45 -3.52 -4.55 -3.49
N ALA A 46 -3.78 -3.65 -2.54
CA ALA A 46 -4.54 -3.97 -1.35
C ALA A 46 -5.94 -4.51 -1.69
N ALA A 47 -6.64 -3.89 -2.64
CA ALA A 47 -7.94 -4.36 -3.12
C ALA A 47 -7.84 -5.77 -3.74
N CYS A 48 -6.86 -6.01 -4.61
CA CYS A 48 -6.69 -7.34 -5.19
C CYS A 48 -6.34 -8.42 -4.16
N VAL A 49 -5.55 -8.09 -3.12
CA VAL A 49 -5.30 -9.02 -1.99
C VAL A 49 -6.60 -9.30 -1.25
N HIS A 50 -7.35 -8.27 -0.91
CA HIS A 50 -8.61 -8.41 -0.20
C HIS A 50 -9.61 -9.30 -0.98
N GLU A 51 -9.67 -9.17 -2.30
CA GLU A 51 -10.55 -9.95 -3.18
C GLU A 51 -9.99 -11.33 -3.60
N ASP A 52 -8.79 -11.71 -3.13
CA ASP A 52 -8.08 -12.95 -3.54
C ASP A 52 -7.86 -13.08 -5.07
N LEU A 53 -7.60 -11.95 -5.73
CA LEU A 53 -7.42 -11.87 -7.18
C LEU A 53 -5.95 -11.83 -7.63
N LEU A 54 -5.00 -12.08 -6.72
CA LEU A 54 -3.58 -11.98 -7.05
C LEU A 54 -3.04 -13.20 -7.78
N SER A 55 -2.29 -12.92 -8.86
CA SER A 55 -1.44 -13.89 -9.55
C SER A 55 -0.05 -13.96 -8.93
N GLU A 56 0.73 -15.00 -9.22
CA GLU A 56 2.12 -15.14 -8.73
C GLU A 56 3.02 -13.92 -9.06
N GLN A 57 2.77 -13.23 -10.18
CA GLN A 57 3.52 -12.02 -10.53
C GLN A 57 3.27 -10.86 -9.57
N ALA A 58 2.17 -10.88 -8.81
CA ALA A 58 1.83 -9.81 -7.89
C ALA A 58 2.73 -9.77 -6.65
N HIS A 59 3.29 -10.91 -6.24
CA HIS A 59 4.16 -10.97 -5.07
C HIS A 59 5.48 -10.19 -5.28
N ALA A 60 6.06 -10.31 -6.47
CA ALA A 60 7.21 -9.51 -6.88
C ALA A 60 6.88 -8.02 -6.95
N ARG A 61 5.63 -7.66 -7.28
CA ARG A 61 5.19 -6.26 -7.34
C ARG A 61 4.96 -5.68 -5.95
N LEU A 62 4.36 -6.42 -5.01
CA LEU A 62 4.26 -6.03 -3.61
C LEU A 62 5.64 -5.76 -2.99
N THR A 63 6.60 -6.65 -3.22
CA THR A 63 7.98 -6.46 -2.72
C THR A 63 8.64 -5.19 -3.26
N ARG A 64 8.46 -4.90 -4.56
CA ARG A 64 8.94 -3.65 -5.19
C ARG A 64 8.27 -2.43 -4.61
N LEU A 65 6.98 -2.53 -4.29
CA LEU A 65 6.19 -1.44 -3.74
C LEU A 65 6.62 -1.12 -2.30
N THR A 66 6.77 -2.13 -1.43
CA THR A 66 7.34 -1.96 -0.08
C THR A 66 8.72 -1.30 -0.15
N SER A 67 9.56 -1.73 -1.10
CA SER A 67 10.88 -1.13 -1.30
C SER A 67 10.82 0.33 -1.77
N ALA A 68 9.81 0.70 -2.57
CA ALA A 68 9.60 2.08 -3.02
C ALA A 68 9.21 2.98 -1.84
N PHE A 69 8.30 2.54 -0.98
CA PHE A 69 7.92 3.27 0.23
C PHE A 69 9.10 3.50 1.18
N GLY A 70 10.00 2.51 1.32
CA GLY A 70 11.21 2.66 2.14
C GLY A 70 12.16 3.78 1.66
N LYS A 71 12.09 4.18 0.39
CA LYS A 71 12.86 5.31 -0.16
C LYS A 71 12.09 6.62 -0.13
N VAL A 72 10.81 6.57 -0.46
CA VAL A 72 9.95 7.76 -0.55
C VAL A 72 9.64 8.35 0.83
N LEU A 73 9.31 7.52 1.82
CA LEU A 73 8.86 8.00 3.13
C LEU A 73 9.87 8.91 3.83
N PRO A 74 11.19 8.61 3.88
CA PRO A 74 12.19 9.51 4.47
C PRO A 74 12.33 10.86 3.75
N ALA A 75 11.88 10.97 2.50
CA ALA A 75 11.97 12.19 1.69
C ALA A 75 10.72 13.08 1.78
N ILE A 76 9.72 12.70 2.57
CA ILE A 76 8.50 13.48 2.78
C ILE A 76 8.64 14.35 4.04
N ASP A 77 8.85 15.65 3.83
CA ASP A 77 8.93 16.63 4.93
C ASP A 77 7.54 17.11 5.43
N ASP A 78 6.51 16.98 4.59
CA ASP A 78 5.14 17.38 4.94
C ASP A 78 4.51 16.38 5.92
N GLU A 79 4.14 16.85 7.12
CA GLU A 79 3.64 15.98 8.20
C GLU A 79 2.36 15.22 7.81
N TYR A 80 1.46 15.86 7.06
CA TYR A 80 0.22 15.23 6.65
C TYR A 80 0.48 14.14 5.60
N ALA A 81 1.28 14.45 4.58
CA ALA A 81 1.67 13.51 3.55
C ALA A 81 2.48 12.35 4.13
N ALA A 82 3.37 12.60 5.10
CA ALA A 82 4.12 11.55 5.77
C ALA A 82 3.18 10.55 6.46
N LYS A 83 2.17 11.04 7.20
CA LYS A 83 1.14 10.19 7.82
C LYS A 83 0.28 9.47 6.78
N TYR A 84 -0.06 10.15 5.68
CA TYR A 84 -0.85 9.59 4.58
C TYR A 84 -0.14 8.42 3.91
N TYR A 85 1.12 8.61 3.48
CA TYR A 85 1.90 7.56 2.81
C TYR A 85 2.38 6.49 3.79
N THR A 86 2.55 6.79 5.08
CA THR A 86 2.83 5.76 6.11
C THR A 86 1.64 4.79 6.24
N HIS A 87 0.41 5.32 6.22
CA HIS A 87 -0.79 4.49 6.24
C HIS A 87 -0.86 3.55 5.03
N LEU A 88 -0.59 4.07 3.82
CA LEU A 88 -0.49 3.27 2.60
C LEU A 88 0.61 2.22 2.69
N HIS A 89 1.80 2.57 3.20
CA HIS A 89 2.89 1.62 3.38
C HIS A 89 2.48 0.46 4.30
N ASN A 90 1.85 0.76 5.44
CA ASN A 90 1.36 -0.26 6.35
C ASN A 90 0.30 -1.16 5.68
N MET A 91 -0.55 -0.60 4.82
CA MET A 91 -1.54 -1.35 4.05
C MET A 91 -0.87 -2.34 3.08
N VAL A 92 0.20 -1.91 2.40
CA VAL A 92 1.01 -2.76 1.51
C VAL A 92 1.73 -3.86 2.29
N VAL A 93 2.28 -3.54 3.46
CA VAL A 93 2.92 -4.54 4.34
C VAL A 93 1.92 -5.61 4.77
N LEU A 94 0.75 -5.21 5.27
CA LEU A 94 -0.30 -6.15 5.66
C LEU A 94 -0.76 -7.00 4.46
N SER A 95 -0.89 -6.40 3.28
CA SER A 95 -1.21 -7.10 2.04
C SER A 95 -0.17 -8.19 1.71
N ALA A 96 1.12 -7.88 1.84
CA ALA A 96 2.20 -8.86 1.64
C ALA A 96 2.16 -9.98 2.68
N GLU A 97 1.83 -9.68 3.94
CA GLU A 97 1.68 -10.71 4.98
C GLU A 97 0.52 -11.67 4.71
N ILE A 98 -0.63 -11.17 4.26
CA ILE A 98 -1.79 -11.98 3.87
C ILE A 98 -1.40 -12.94 2.75
N GLU A 99 -0.73 -12.44 1.71
CA GLU A 99 -0.28 -13.26 0.58
C GLU A 99 0.75 -14.32 0.99
N ASN A 100 1.72 -13.95 1.83
CA ASN A 100 2.68 -14.91 2.38
C ASN A 100 1.97 -16.04 3.13
N GLN A 101 0.96 -15.70 3.93
CA GLN A 101 0.19 -16.68 4.69
C GLN A 101 -0.65 -17.59 3.77
N ARG A 102 -1.24 -17.04 2.70
CA ARG A 102 -1.95 -17.83 1.68
C ARG A 102 -1.02 -18.82 0.98
N GLN A 103 0.19 -18.41 0.60
CA GLN A 103 1.17 -19.28 -0.05
C GLN A 103 1.64 -20.42 0.86
N GLN A 104 1.72 -20.21 2.17
CA GLN A 104 2.08 -21.26 3.14
C GLN A 104 0.95 -22.27 3.37
N THR A 105 -0.29 -21.92 2.98
CA THR A 105 -1.49 -22.75 3.20
C THR A 105 -1.96 -23.45 1.92
N ARG A 106 -1.35 -23.13 0.76
CA ARG A 106 -1.57 -23.80 -0.54
C ARG A 106 -0.57 -24.95 -0.72
#